data_AF-A0A375C8R5-F1
#
_entry.id   AF-A0A375C8R5-F1
#
_cell.length_a   1.000
_cell.length_b   1.000
_cell.length_c   1.000
_cell.angle_alpha   90.00
_cell.angle_beta   90.00
_cell.angle_gamma   90.00
#
_symmetry.space_group_name_H-M   'P 1'
#
loop_
_entity.id
_entity.type
_entity.pdbx_description
1 polymer ?
#
loop_
_entity_poly.entity_id
_entity_poly.type
_entity_poly.pdbx_seq_one_letter_code
_entity_poly.pdbx_strand_id
1 'polypeptide(L)' 'MSAELKPCPFCGSSPEVTTTMDEDIWSHNTVPWTRVECSQCEIGTGFRCEGFEPSAIEAWNQRAGETQ' A
#
# COMPACT_ATOMS: atom_id res chain seq x y z
N MET A 1 -12.46 7.38 -7.09
CA MET A 1 -12.43 6.09 -7.79
C MET A 1 -11.30 5.30 -7.19
N SER A 2 -11.55 4.15 -6.56
CA SER A 2 -10.49 3.32 -5.98
C SER A 2 -9.64 2.74 -7.11
N ALA A 3 -8.34 3.03 -7.13
CA ALA A 3 -7.44 2.49 -8.16
C ALA A 3 -7.37 0.96 -8.06
N GLU A 4 -7.42 0.26 -9.19
CA GLU A 4 -7.19 -1.18 -9.24
C GLU A 4 -5.74 -1.50 -8.90
N LEU A 5 -5.51 -2.52 -8.07
CA LEU A 5 -4.18 -2.89 -7.61
C LEU A 5 -3.37 -3.60 -8.73
N LYS A 6 -2.23 -3.02 -9.11
CA LYS A 6 -1.35 -3.60 -10.14
C LYS A 6 -0.54 -4.78 -9.61
N PRO A 7 -0.15 -5.74 -10.47
CA PRO A 7 0.80 -6.80 -10.12
C PRO A 7 2.13 -6.28 -9.61
N CYS A 8 2.91 -7.14 -8.95
CA CYS A 8 4.24 -6.80 -8.49
C CYS A 8 5.18 -6.47 -9.67
N PRO A 9 5.87 -5.30 -9.65
CA PRO A 9 6.80 -4.95 -10.72
C PRO A 9 8.05 -5.85 -10.80
N PHE A 10 8.38 -6.56 -9.73
CA PHE A 10 9.60 -7.35 -9.64
C PHE A 10 9.40 -8.80 -10.04
N CYS A 11 8.34 -9.44 -9.54
CA CYS A 11 8.07 -10.86 -9.78
C CYS A 11 6.77 -11.14 -10.55
N GLY A 12 5.99 -10.11 -10.89
CA GLY A 12 4.70 -10.24 -11.60
C GLY A 12 3.57 -10.89 -10.79
N SER A 13 3.83 -11.30 -9.54
CA SER A 13 2.80 -11.93 -8.69
C SER A 13 1.78 -10.90 -8.19
N SER A 14 0.58 -11.37 -7.85
CA SER A 14 -0.45 -10.54 -7.25
C SER A 14 -0.04 -10.12 -5.83
N PRO A 15 0.06 -8.81 -5.54
CA PRO A 15 0.28 -8.34 -4.17
C PRO A 15 -1.01 -8.40 -3.36
N GLU A 16 -0.86 -8.29 -2.05
CA GLU A 16 -1.93 -8.31 -1.05
C GLU A 16 -2.04 -6.92 -0.40
N VAL A 17 -3.27 -6.57 0.02
CA VAL A 17 -3.55 -5.35 0.78
C VAL A 17 -3.88 -5.76 2.19
N THR A 18 -3.12 -5.24 3.15
CA THR A 18 -3.33 -5.48 4.58
C THR A 18 -3.78 -4.19 5.23
N THR A 19 -4.88 -4.25 5.98
CA THR A 19 -5.38 -3.16 6.82
C THR A 19 -5.35 -3.58 8.27
N THR A 20 -4.71 -2.80 9.13
CA THR A 20 -4.66 -2.99 10.59
C THR A 20 -5.18 -1.75 11.30
N MET A 21 -5.76 -1.91 12.50
CA MET A 21 -6.17 -0.78 13.33
C MET A 21 -5.05 -0.43 14.29
N ASP A 22 -4.56 0.80 14.26
CA ASP A 22 -3.51 1.28 15.17
C ASP A 22 -3.63 2.79 15.40
N GLU A 23 -2.92 3.32 16.37
CA GLU A 23 -2.94 4.74 16.75
C GLU A 23 -2.31 5.63 15.67
N ASP A 24 -3.00 6.71 15.30
CA ASP A 24 -2.40 7.81 14.55
C ASP A 24 -1.57 8.70 15.47
N ILE A 25 -0.29 8.89 15.17
CA ILE A 25 0.67 9.59 16.05
C ILE A 25 0.36 11.08 16.24
N TRP A 26 -0.49 11.67 15.40
CA TRP A 26 -0.81 13.10 15.46
C TRP A 26 -2.12 13.37 16.18
N SER A 27 -3.12 12.52 15.99
CA SER A 27 -4.46 12.65 16.57
C SER A 27 -4.73 11.74 17.75
N HIS A 28 -3.87 10.74 18.00
CA HIS A 28 -4.00 9.70 19.03
C HIS A 28 -5.29 8.87 18.91
N ASN A 29 -5.97 8.94 17.77
CA ASN A 29 -7.13 8.10 17.49
C ASN A 29 -6.68 6.78 16.88
N THR A 30 -7.36 5.69 17.20
CA THR A 30 -7.19 4.42 16.49
C THR A 30 -7.80 4.53 15.09
N VAL A 31 -6.98 4.40 14.06
CA VAL A 31 -7.36 4.53 12.65
C VAL A 31 -6.92 3.31 11.84
N PRO A 32 -7.55 3.05 10.68
CA PRO A 32 -7.09 2.01 9.78
C PRO A 32 -5.79 2.44 9.08
N TRP A 33 -4.76 1.60 9.22
CA TRP A 33 -3.49 1.68 8.50
C TRP A 33 -3.44 0.62 7.42
N THR A 34 -3.23 1.04 6.18
CA THR A 34 -3.19 0.17 5.00
C THR A 34 -1.78 0.07 4.44
N ARG A 35 -1.38 -1.13 4.04
CA ARG A 35 -0.13 -1.43 3.35
C ARG A 35 -0.41 -2.35 2.17
N VAL A 36 0.42 -2.24 1.13
CA VAL A 36 0.44 -3.19 0.02
C VAL A 36 1.77 -3.94 0.06
N GLU A 37 1.75 -5.26 -0.02
CA GLU A 37 2.95 -6.09 -0.04
C GLU A 37 2.84 -7.26 -1.01
N CYS A 38 3.98 -7.72 -1.54
CA CYS A 38 4.06 -8.94 -2.33
C CYS A 38 4.74 -10.02 -1.50
N SER A 39 3.98 -11.04 -1.11
CA SER A 39 4.45 -12.16 -0.28
C SER A 39 5.44 -13.09 -0.99
N GLN A 40 5.65 -12.93 -2.30
CA GLN A 40 6.60 -13.75 -3.08
C GLN A 40 8.03 -13.19 -3.10
N CYS A 41 8.16 -11.86 -3.14
CA CYS A 41 9.48 -11.20 -3.18
C CYS A 41 9.67 -10.16 -2.06
N GLU A 42 8.76 -10.15 -1.09
CA GLU A 42 8.83 -9.42 0.18
C GLU A 42 8.94 -7.89 0.04
N ILE A 43 8.61 -7.34 -1.12
CA ILE A 43 8.52 -5.89 -1.32
C ILE A 43 7.15 -5.36 -0.89
N GLY A 44 7.13 -4.19 -0.26
CA GLY A 44 5.90 -3.53 0.16
C GLY A 44 6.01 -2.01 0.23
N THR A 45 4.86 -1.34 0.39
CA THR A 45 4.83 0.05 0.85
C THR A 45 5.14 0.13 2.35
N GLY A 46 5.35 1.35 2.86
CA GLY A 46 5.06 1.64 4.27
C GLY A 46 3.54 1.65 4.54
N PHE A 47 3.16 1.64 5.81
CA PHE A 47 1.76 1.82 6.23
C PHE A 47 1.30 3.26 5.97
N ARG A 48 0.05 3.41 5.54
CA ARG A 48 -0.60 4.71 5.29
C ARG A 48 -2.01 4.69 5.85
N CYS A 49 -2.43 5.77 6.50
CA CYS A 49 -3.78 5.95 7.02
C CYS A 49 -4.57 6.99 6.20
N GLU A 50 -5.83 7.22 6.57
CA GLU A 50 -6.66 8.27 5.95
C GLU A 50 -5.98 9.65 6.07
N GLY A 51 -5.95 10.41 4.97
CA GLY A 51 -5.28 11.72 4.89
C GLY A 51 -3.81 11.68 4.47
N PHE A 52 -3.18 10.49 4.36
CA PHE A 52 -1.85 10.33 3.77
C PHE A 52 -1.94 10.09 2.25
N GLU A 53 -1.56 11.10 1.48
CA GLU A 53 -1.51 11.02 0.01
C GLU A 53 -0.09 10.75 -0.52
N PRO A 54 0.06 9.91 -1.56
CA PRO A 54 -0.97 9.06 -2.17
C PRO A 54 -1.35 7.88 -1.25
N SER A 55 -2.52 7.26 -1.48
CA SER A 55 -2.91 6.05 -0.77
C SER A 55 -1.91 4.89 -0.95
N ALA A 56 -1.98 3.85 -0.13
CA ALA A 56 -1.07 2.70 -0.24
C ALA A 56 -1.13 2.02 -1.62
N ILE A 57 -2.33 1.91 -2.20
CA ILE A 57 -2.54 1.34 -3.54
C ILE A 57 -1.96 2.24 -4.61
N GLU A 58 -2.18 3.55 -4.53
CA GLU A 58 -1.61 4.50 -5.49
C GLU A 58 -0.09 4.55 -5.42
N ALA A 59 0.48 4.59 -4.21
CA ALA A 59 1.92 4.53 -4.00
C ALA A 59 2.53 3.25 -4.58
N TRP A 60 1.85 2.11 -4.43
CA TRP A 60 2.24 0.86 -5.07
C TRP A 60 2.17 0.95 -6.60
N ASN A 61 1.04 1.41 -7.12
CA ASN A 61 0.76 1.46 -8.56
C ASN A 61 1.65 2.44 -9.33
N GLN A 62 2.19 3.46 -8.66
CA GLN A 62 3.24 4.34 -9.19
C GLN A 62 4.52 3.55 -9.46
N ARG A 63 4.99 2.77 -8.47
CA ARG A 63 6.19 1.93 -8.63
C ARG A 63 5.97 0.78 -9.62
N ALA A 64 4.78 0.20 -9.63
CA ALA A 64 4.43 -0.87 -10.56
C ALA A 64 4.23 -0.40 -12.01
N GLY A 65 4.04 0.91 -12.22
CA GLY A 65 3.80 1.51 -13.54
C GLY A 65 5.06 1.93 -14.29
N GLU A 66 6.23 1.92 -13.66
CA GLU A 66 7.51 2.24 -14.29
C GLU A 66 8.13 0.95 -14.87
N THR A 67 7.55 0.46 -15.97
CA THR A 67 8.30 -0.43 -16.87
C THR A 67 9.39 0.41 -17.51
N GLN A 68 10.66 0.14 -17.22
CA GLN A 68 11.79 0.73 -17.96
C GLN A 68 11.79 0.29 -19.42
#